data_AF-A0A7X9PC04-F1
#
_entry.id   AF-A0A7X9PC04-F1
#
_cell.length_a   1.000
_cell.length_b   1.000
_cell.length_c   1.000
_cell.angle_alpha   90.00
_cell.angle_beta   90.00
_cell.angle_gamma   90.00
#
_symmetry.space_group_name_H-M   'P 1'
#
loop_
_entity.id
_entity.type
_entity.pdbx_description
1 polymer ?
#
loop_
_entity_poly.entity_id
_entity_poly.type
_entity_poly.pdbx_seq_one_letter_code
_entity_poly.pdbx_strand_id
1 'polypeptide(L)' 'MKCIVCRQDRTEPGETTVTLERDDLTMVVRGVPARVCPNCGEAYVDDLVASGLLLMAEEVAQSGVSIDVRRYMPMSY' A
#
# COMPACT_ATOMS: atom_id res chain seq x y z
N MET A 1 4.65 -2.95 16.20
CA MET A 1 3.55 -3.26 17.17
C MET A 1 3.37 -4.77 17.23
N LYS A 2 2.64 -5.35 18.20
CA LYS A 2 2.29 -6.79 18.11
C LYS A 2 1.32 -6.98 16.94
N CYS A 3 1.59 -7.93 16.04
CA CYS A 3 0.71 -8.21 14.89
C CYS A 3 -0.69 -8.62 15.39
N ILE A 4 -1.74 -7.92 14.97
CA ILE A 4 -3.10 -8.20 15.44
C ILE A 4 -3.73 -9.41 14.73
N VAL A 5 -3.22 -9.74 13.54
CA VAL A 5 -3.66 -10.88 12.73
C VAL A 5 -3.17 -12.20 13.32
N CYS A 6 -1.85 -12.44 13.38
CA CYS A 6 -1.33 -13.73 13.89
C CYS A 6 -1.14 -13.75 15.40
N ARG A 7 -0.97 -12.59 16.05
CA ARG A 7 -0.68 -12.44 17.49
C ARG A 7 0.56 -13.19 18.01
N GLN A 8 1.45 -13.62 17.12
CA GLN A 8 2.70 -14.30 17.47
C GLN A 8 3.85 -13.30 17.60
N ASP A 9 4.07 -12.47 16.57
CA ASP A 9 5.26 -11.63 16.44
C ASP A 9 4.98 -10.13 16.46
N ARG A 10 6.05 -9.34 16.54
CA ARG A 10 6.01 -7.89 16.40
C ARG A 10 6.34 -7.49 14.96
N THR A 11 5.61 -6.50 14.45
CA THR A 11 5.84 -5.94 13.12
C THR A 11 7.12 -5.11 13.08
N GLU A 12 7.87 -5.22 11.99
CA GLU A 12 9.16 -4.58 11.74
C GLU A 12 9.07 -3.63 10.54
N PRO A 13 9.88 -2.57 10.46
CA PRO A 13 9.94 -1.73 9.26
C PRO A 13 10.30 -2.55 8.01
N GLY A 14 9.60 -2.30 6.92
CA GLY A 14 9.84 -2.96 5.63
C GLY A 14 9.03 -2.31 4.51
N GLU A 15 8.88 -3.03 3.42
CA GLU A 15 8.08 -2.60 2.27
C GLU A 15 7.04 -3.66 1.90
N THR A 16 5.97 -3.23 1.26
CA THR A 16 4.94 -4.11 0.70
C THR A 16 4.54 -3.68 -0.71
N THR A 17 3.72 -4.50 -1.37
CA THR A 17 2.99 -4.11 -2.57
C THR A 17 1.53 -3.89 -2.20
N VAL A 18 1.00 -2.72 -2.55
CA VAL A 18 -0.42 -2.39 -2.35
C VAL A 18 -1.11 -2.47 -3.70
N THR A 19 -2.18 -3.26 -3.77
CA THR A 19 -3.08 -3.32 -4.93
C THR A 19 -4.39 -2.63 -4.56
N LEU A 20 -4.80 -1.66 -5.36
CA LEU A 20 -6.07 -0.94 -5.24
C LEU A 20 -6.92 -1.22 -6.47
N GLU A 21 -8.20 -1.51 -6.27
CA GLU A 21 -9.14 -1.77 -7.35
C GLU A 21 -10.34 -0.83 -7.23
N ARG A 22 -10.78 -0.27 -8.36
CA ARG A 22 -12.00 0.54 -8.45
C ARG A 22 -12.55 0.50 -9.87
N ASP A 23 -13.79 0.05 -10.03
CA ASP A 23 -14.42 -0.15 -11.33
C ASP A 23 -13.52 -0.99 -12.26
N ASP A 24 -13.04 -0.43 -13.37
CA ASP A 24 -12.14 -1.09 -14.32
C ASP A 24 -10.64 -0.91 -13.99
N LEU A 25 -10.31 -0.07 -12.99
CA LEU A 25 -8.94 0.17 -12.58
C LEU A 25 -8.44 -0.94 -11.64
N THR A 26 -7.29 -1.53 -11.98
CA THR A 26 -6.37 -2.22 -11.08
C THR A 26 -5.06 -1.44 -11.00
N MET A 27 -4.76 -0.87 -9.84
CA MET A 27 -3.52 -0.13 -9.58
C MET A 27 -2.62 -0.92 -8.62
N VAL A 28 -1.38 -1.20 -9.02
CA VAL A 28 -0.37 -1.93 -8.23
C VAL A 28 0.80 -1.01 -7.91
N VAL A 29 0.99 -0.71 -6.62
CA VAL A 29 2.08 0.13 -6.12
C VAL A 29 3.08 -0.72 -5.35
N ARG A 30 4.30 -0.83 -5.88
CA ARG A 30 5.40 -1.62 -5.30
C ARG A 30 6.31 -0.76 -4.43
N GLY A 31 6.89 -1.36 -3.38
CA GLY A 31 7.86 -0.68 -2.52
C GLY A 31 7.21 0.33 -1.58
N VAL A 32 5.96 0.10 -1.18
CA VAL A 32 5.24 0.97 -0.25
C VAL A 32 5.81 0.74 1.16
N PRO A 33 6.28 1.78 1.86
CA PRO A 33 6.78 1.64 3.23
C PRO A 33 5.66 1.17 4.16
N ALA A 34 5.96 0.15 4.95
CA ALA A 34 5.01 -0.46 5.87
C ALA A 34 5.74 -1.02 7.10
N ARG A 35 4.97 -1.44 8.10
CA ARG A 35 5.45 -2.40 9.10
C ARG A 35 4.96 -3.78 8.75
N VAL A 36 5.86 -4.73 8.55
CA VAL A 36 5.54 -6.10 8.11
C VAL A 36 5.76 -7.07 9.25
N CYS A 37 4.84 -8.01 9.43
CA CYS A 37 5.01 -9.12 10.36
C CYS A 37 5.98 -10.15 9.75
N PRO A 38 7.13 -10.47 10.40
CA PRO A 38 8.09 -11.42 9.84
C PRO A 38 7.58 -12.87 9.79
N ASN A 39 6.49 -13.16 10.50
CA ASN A 39 5.91 -14.51 10.58
C ASN A 39 4.77 -14.74 9.57
N CYS A 40 3.80 -13.82 9.49
CA CYS A 40 2.63 -14.00 8.62
C CYS A 40 2.58 -13.08 7.40
N GLY A 41 3.54 -12.17 7.22
CA GLY A 41 3.59 -11.25 6.09
C GLY A 41 2.59 -10.09 6.13
N GLU A 42 1.72 -10.02 7.15
CA GLU A 42 0.77 -8.93 7.32
C GLU A 42 1.47 -7.57 7.34
N ALA A 43 1.05 -6.67 6.46
CA ALA A 43 1.64 -5.35 6.29
C ALA A 43 0.70 -4.25 6.79
N TYR A 44 1.24 -3.35 7.61
CA TYR A 44 0.52 -2.20 8.16
C TYR A 44 1.11 -0.93 7.54
N VAL A 45 0.34 -0.27 6.70
CA VAL A 45 0.70 0.99 6.03
C VAL A 45 0.27 2.16 6.91
N ASP A 46 1.12 3.19 7.02
CA ASP A 46 0.82 4.39 7.80
C ASP A 46 -0.30 5.22 7.16
N ASP A 47 -1.07 5.94 7.98
CA ASP A 47 -2.23 6.74 7.53
C ASP A 47 -1.87 7.75 6.43
N LEU A 48 -0.73 8.44 6.56
CA LEU A 48 -0.29 9.40 5.54
C LEU A 48 0.04 8.72 4.21
N VAL A 49 0.65 7.54 4.26
CA VAL A 49 1.00 6.76 3.08
C VAL A 49 -0.27 6.22 2.43
N ALA A 50 -1.17 5.63 3.21
CA ALA A 50 -2.44 5.10 2.72
C ALA A 50 -3.30 6.19 2.08
N SER A 51 -3.42 7.35 2.73
CA SER A 51 -4.14 8.51 2.21
C SER A 51 -3.57 8.98 0.87
N GLY A 52 -2.25 9.07 0.74
CA GLY A 52 -1.60 9.43 -0.52
C GLY A 52 -1.84 8.42 -1.64
N LEU A 53 -1.83 7.12 -1.34
CA LEU A 53 -2.15 6.07 -2.31
C LEU A 53 -3.61 6.14 -2.78
N LEU A 54 -4.55 6.41 -1.87
CA LEU A 54 -5.96 6.54 -2.21
C LEU A 54 -6.23 7.76 -3.09
N LEU A 55 -5.61 8.92 -2.78
CA LEU A 55 -5.69 10.11 -3.63
C LEU A 55 -5.13 9.84 -5.04
N MET A 56 -3.98 9.16 -5.13
CA MET A 56 -3.39 8.79 -6.41
C MET A 56 -4.28 7.82 -7.20
N ALA A 57 -4.89 6.83 -6.54
CA ALA A 57 -5.80 5.90 -7.19
C ALA A 57 -7.08 6.59 -7.69
N GLU A 58 -7.57 7.59 -6.97
CA GLU A 58 -8.71 8.43 -7.39
C GLU A 58 -8.40 9.15 -8.71
N GLU A 59 -7.26 9.84 -8.78
CA GLU A 59 -6.79 10.54 -9.99
C GLU A 59 -6.62 9.58 -11.18
N VAL A 60 -6.00 8.41 -10.95
CA VAL A 60 -5.77 7.42 -12.00
C VAL A 60 -7.10 6.85 -12.51
N ALA A 61 -8.06 6.52 -11.65
CA ALA A 61 -9.33 5.96 -12.10
C ALA A 61 -10.17 6.97 -12.90
N GLN A 62 -10.03 8.27 -12.64
CA GLN A 62 -10.67 9.32 -13.45
C GLN A 62 -10.05 9.49 -14.84
N SER A 63 -8.83 8.98 -15.06
CA SER A 63 -8.13 9.07 -16.34
C SER A 63 -8.50 8.00 -17.37
N GLY A 64 -9.34 7.03 -17.00
CA GLY A 64 -9.75 5.91 -17.87
C GLY A 64 -8.70 4.80 -18.01
N VAL A 65 -7.72 4.74 -17.10
CA VAL A 65 -6.71 3.68 -17.05
C VAL A 65 -7.30 2.42 -16.41
N SER A 66 -7.16 1.26 -17.07
CA SER A 66 -7.58 -0.03 -16.53
C SER A 66 -6.50 -0.73 -15.70
N ILE A 67 -5.21 -0.60 -16.07
CA ILE A 67 -4.11 -1.21 -15.33
C ILE A 67 -2.98 -0.19 -15.16
N ASP A 68 -2.61 0.06 -13.93
CA ASP A 68 -1.48 0.92 -13.57
C ASP A 68 -0.52 0.16 -12.65
N VAL A 69 0.77 0.11 -13.00
CA VAL A 69 1.79 -0.53 -12.16
C VAL A 69 2.94 0.45 -11.96
N ARG A 70 3.18 0.84 -10.71
CA ARG A 70 4.21 1.83 -10.37
C ARG A 70 4.96 1.48 -9.10
N ARG A 71 6.07 2.17 -8.87
CA ARG A 71 6.76 2.18 -7.57
C ARG A 71 6.22 3.32 -6.72
N TYR A 72 6.23 3.13 -5.41
CA TYR A 72 5.95 4.18 -4.47
C TYR A 72 6.95 5.33 -4.65
N MET A 73 6.43 6.55 -4.76
CA MET A 73 7.21 7.77 -4.68
C MET A 73 6.66 8.61 -3.53
N PRO A 74 7.51 9.00 -2.55
CA PRO A 74 7.09 9.91 -1.50
C PRO A 74 6.62 11.22 -2.14
N MET A 75 5.49 11.77 -1.69
CA MET A 75 5.12 13.14 -2.05
C MET A 75 6.20 14.09 -1.53
N SER A 76 6.93 14.71 -2.45
CA SER A 76 7.85 15.82 -2.14
C SER A 76 7.01 17.05 -1.80
N TYR A 77 7.17 17.56 -0.57
CA TYR A 77 6.63 18.85 -0.13
C TYR A 77 7.44 20.01 -0.73
#